data_AF-A0AA38Z9J7-F1
#
_entry.id   AF-A0AA38Z9J7-F1
#
_cell.length_a   1.000
_cell.length_b   1.000
_cell.length_c   1.000
_cell.angle_alpha   90.00
_cell.angle_beta   90.00
_cell.angle_gamma   90.00
#
_symmetry.space_group_name_H-M   'P 1'
#
loop_
_entity.id
_entity.type
_entity.pdbx_description
1 polymer ?
#
loop_
_entity_poly.entity_id
_entity_poly.type
_entity_poly.pdbx_seq_one_letter_code
_entity_poly.pdbx_strand_id
1 'polypeptide(L)'
;MALDRATFEALVPSRFITFTFPNPISGDLLRVAVLDSPTPVTNSPRVAAMLVPHHREHDWIFSTLGGHLQLLLSSPSISRLILAGDLPAADHCSPVIYNRSVNADTESYLVKLQGNLMPLLLALSPKSFAENGSLEIPFLSYDDNVIGSVIVEKCVGSCVGEMLVEDVEIESTESKREFRRRLRFKRMPNLIQTEVSIVPAVGSGGIGEVEFRLDLGVLVHPYLAPMAASLCLICSYVEERIRTGFTPKALCVGVGGGALLSFLQTQLGFEVFGVEADENVLSVAERYFGLEVGETIRVFVGDGIEVIEKIGCRVMERNFGSFGVHEVENPCFINDINQRGTKFDVIMVDLDSSDVCNGVSAPPLDFVQKSVLLSARSALCKLGIFVINVIPPNRSFHEMLIHEFREVFHELYEIDVGNGENYVLIATVSPIESPLSGSENAFLLKLKRSISGAYMDSIRKI
;
A
#
# COMPACT_ATOMS: atom_id res chain seq x y z
N MET A 1 29.23 -20.83 -7.89
CA MET A 1 29.58 -22.09 -7.18
C MET A 1 29.34 -23.26 -8.12
N ALA A 2 30.10 -24.34 -8.00
CA ALA A 2 29.70 -25.61 -8.62
C ALA A 2 28.56 -26.21 -7.79
N LEU A 3 27.39 -26.39 -8.38
CA LEU A 3 26.27 -27.10 -7.76
C LEU A 3 26.50 -28.60 -7.88
N ASP A 4 26.38 -29.33 -6.78
CA ASP A 4 26.36 -30.78 -6.81
C ASP A 4 25.08 -31.27 -7.51
N ARG A 5 25.20 -32.28 -8.37
CA ARG A 5 24.07 -32.87 -9.09
C ARG A 5 23.04 -33.46 -8.14
N ALA A 6 23.47 -33.99 -6.99
CA ALA A 6 22.56 -34.54 -5.99
C ALA A 6 21.64 -33.49 -5.33
N THR A 7 21.99 -32.19 -5.42
CA THR A 7 21.29 -31.09 -4.73
C THR A 7 19.78 -31.14 -4.98
N PHE A 8 19.33 -31.28 -6.22
CA PHE A 8 17.91 -31.18 -6.56
C PHE A 8 17.15 -32.52 -6.53
N GLU A 9 17.83 -33.65 -6.28
CA GLU A 9 17.23 -34.99 -6.38
C GLU A 9 16.11 -35.25 -5.36
N ALA A 10 16.18 -34.61 -4.19
CA ALA A 10 15.15 -34.64 -3.16
C ALA A 10 14.44 -33.28 -3.04
N LEU A 11 13.27 -33.26 -2.40
CA LEU A 11 12.59 -32.04 -1.94
C LEU A 11 13.00 -31.76 -0.49
N VAL A 12 13.31 -30.51 -0.16
CA VAL A 12 13.67 -30.08 1.19
C VAL A 12 12.78 -28.90 1.56
N PRO A 13 11.95 -28.98 2.63
CA PRO A 13 10.98 -27.93 2.94
C PRO A 13 11.59 -26.52 2.99
N SER A 14 10.92 -25.56 2.33
CA SER A 14 11.32 -24.15 2.25
C SER A 14 12.71 -23.88 1.64
N ARG A 15 13.35 -24.87 1.01
CA ARG A 15 14.68 -24.68 0.43
C ARG A 15 14.62 -23.76 -0.77
N PHE A 16 15.45 -22.71 -0.72
CA PHE A 16 15.62 -21.73 -1.79
C PHE A 16 17.07 -21.74 -2.29
N ILE A 17 17.27 -21.95 -3.58
CA ILE A 17 18.59 -21.93 -4.22
C ILE A 17 18.54 -21.05 -5.48
N THR A 18 19.49 -20.14 -5.61
CA THR A 18 19.65 -19.30 -6.82
C THR A 18 21.02 -19.49 -7.44
N PHE A 19 21.09 -19.53 -8.77
CA PHE A 19 22.33 -19.62 -9.53
C PHE A 19 22.18 -19.01 -10.93
N THR A 20 23.28 -18.92 -11.67
CA THR A 20 23.29 -18.43 -13.06
C THR A 20 23.39 -19.57 -14.06
N PHE A 21 22.65 -19.50 -15.15
CA PHE A 21 22.68 -20.48 -16.25
C PHE A 21 22.78 -19.78 -17.61
N PRO A 22 23.56 -20.27 -18.59
CA PRO A 22 23.61 -19.67 -19.92
C PRO A 22 22.25 -19.72 -20.62
N ASN A 23 21.76 -18.58 -21.08
CA ASN A 23 20.59 -18.46 -21.93
C ASN A 23 20.83 -19.29 -23.22
N PRO A 24 20.03 -20.33 -23.49
CA PRO A 24 20.27 -21.23 -24.62
C PRO A 24 19.95 -20.60 -25.98
N ILE A 25 19.47 -19.35 -26.02
CA ILE A 25 19.17 -18.59 -27.24
C ILE A 25 20.15 -17.43 -27.42
N SER A 26 20.28 -16.54 -26.43
CA SER A 26 21.13 -15.35 -26.56
C SER A 26 22.60 -15.59 -26.17
N GLY A 27 22.87 -16.57 -25.32
CA GLY A 27 24.19 -16.81 -24.72
C GLY A 27 24.50 -15.98 -23.47
N ASP A 28 23.64 -15.03 -23.09
CA ASP A 28 23.74 -14.26 -21.85
C ASP A 28 23.52 -15.13 -20.61
N LEU A 29 23.64 -14.57 -19.40
CA LEU A 29 23.34 -15.31 -18.17
C LEU A 29 21.89 -15.06 -17.72
N LEU A 30 21.15 -16.14 -17.54
CA LEU A 30 19.87 -16.15 -16.82
C LEU A 30 20.13 -16.33 -15.33
N ARG A 31 19.32 -15.68 -14.49
CA ARG A 31 19.11 -16.06 -13.09
C ARG A 31 18.10 -17.21 -13.04
N VAL A 32 18.50 -18.33 -12.46
CA VAL A 32 17.62 -19.46 -12.15
C VAL A 32 17.45 -19.54 -10.63
N ALA A 33 16.20 -19.67 -10.19
CA ALA A 33 15.84 -19.82 -8.79
C ALA A 33 14.95 -21.05 -8.61
N VAL A 34 15.23 -21.86 -7.59
CA VAL A 34 14.49 -23.08 -7.27
C VAL A 34 13.98 -22.97 -5.84
N LEU A 35 12.66 -23.06 -5.66
CA LEU A 35 11.98 -23.05 -4.38
C LEU A 35 11.20 -24.35 -4.16
N ASP A 36 11.46 -25.03 -3.05
CA ASP A 36 10.70 -26.18 -2.57
C ASP A 36 9.60 -25.73 -1.58
N SER A 37 8.43 -26.38 -1.63
CA SER A 37 7.29 -26.07 -0.75
C SER A 37 7.63 -26.15 0.74
N PRO A 38 7.11 -25.24 1.59
CA PRO A 38 7.17 -25.41 3.05
C PRO A 38 6.36 -26.63 3.54
N THR A 39 5.33 -27.06 2.80
CA THR A 39 4.51 -28.21 3.17
C THR A 39 5.17 -29.53 2.72
N PRO A 40 5.26 -30.55 3.60
CA PRO A 40 5.78 -31.85 3.23
C PRO A 40 4.89 -32.49 2.16
N VAL A 41 5.53 -33.05 1.15
CA VAL A 41 4.89 -33.40 -0.12
C VAL A 41 4.29 -34.80 -0.06
N THR A 42 3.15 -34.99 -0.73
CA THR A 42 2.51 -36.29 -0.93
C THR A 42 3.31 -37.17 -1.89
N ASN A 43 2.92 -38.43 -2.09
CA ASN A 43 3.69 -39.41 -2.85
C ASN A 43 3.98 -39.04 -4.33
N SER A 44 3.35 -38.00 -4.88
CA SER A 44 3.51 -37.55 -6.27
C SER A 44 3.82 -36.05 -6.32
N PRO A 45 5.11 -35.64 -6.33
CA PRO A 45 5.46 -34.22 -6.38
C PRO A 45 5.16 -33.60 -7.75
N ARG A 46 4.69 -32.35 -7.77
CA ARG A 46 4.51 -31.57 -8.99
C ARG A 46 5.57 -30.48 -9.08
N VAL A 47 6.17 -30.32 -10.26
CA VAL A 47 7.11 -29.24 -10.56
C VAL A 47 6.44 -28.28 -11.53
N ALA A 48 6.64 -26.98 -11.35
CA ALA A 48 6.25 -25.96 -12.29
C ALA A 48 7.40 -24.99 -12.55
N ALA A 49 7.40 -24.40 -13.74
CA ALA A 49 8.34 -23.36 -14.12
C ALA A 49 7.63 -22.03 -14.32
N MET A 50 8.36 -20.92 -14.27
CA MET A 50 7.88 -19.60 -14.67
C MET A 50 9.02 -18.85 -15.34
N LEU A 51 8.73 -18.23 -16.49
CA LEU A 51 9.62 -17.24 -17.08
C LEU A 51 9.28 -15.88 -16.49
N VAL A 52 10.28 -15.20 -15.94
CA VAL A 52 10.13 -13.82 -15.47
C VAL A 52 9.92 -12.93 -16.70
N PRO A 53 8.91 -12.05 -16.72
CA PRO A 53 8.73 -11.11 -17.81
C PRO A 53 9.95 -10.20 -17.95
N HIS A 54 10.42 -9.99 -19.18
CA HIS A 54 11.54 -9.08 -19.44
C HIS A 54 11.30 -7.72 -18.80
N HIS A 55 12.34 -7.16 -18.18
CA HIS A 55 12.33 -5.89 -17.46
C HIS A 55 11.59 -5.89 -16.11
N ARG A 56 11.06 -7.04 -15.66
CA ARG A 56 10.49 -7.23 -14.31
C ARG A 56 11.39 -8.03 -13.38
N GLU A 57 12.65 -8.28 -13.75
CA GLU A 57 13.60 -9.09 -12.96
C GLU A 57 13.95 -8.49 -11.60
N HIS A 58 13.72 -7.18 -11.43
CA HIS A 58 13.90 -6.46 -10.17
C HIS A 58 12.66 -6.48 -9.28
N ASP A 59 11.47 -6.80 -9.80
CA ASP A 59 10.24 -6.83 -9.03
C ASP A 59 10.35 -7.83 -7.88
N TRP A 60 9.82 -7.48 -6.71
CA TRP A 60 9.94 -8.31 -5.52
C TRP A 60 9.39 -9.74 -5.73
N ILE A 61 8.29 -9.86 -6.48
CA ILE A 61 7.61 -11.13 -6.79
C ILE A 61 8.52 -12.09 -7.56
N PHE A 62 9.47 -11.58 -8.37
CA PHE A 62 10.38 -12.36 -9.20
C PHE A 62 11.84 -12.36 -8.71
N SER A 63 12.23 -11.42 -7.85
CA SER A 63 13.61 -11.29 -7.34
C SER A 63 13.86 -11.93 -5.97
N THR A 64 12.83 -12.11 -5.13
CA THR A 64 13.02 -12.51 -3.72
C THR A 64 12.42 -13.86 -3.34
N LEU A 65 12.91 -14.44 -2.22
CA LEU A 65 12.31 -15.64 -1.62
C LEU A 65 10.84 -15.44 -1.26
N GLY A 66 10.47 -14.30 -0.64
CA GLY A 66 9.09 -14.01 -0.27
C GLY A 66 8.16 -13.98 -1.48
N GLY A 67 8.61 -13.37 -2.58
CA GLY A 67 7.88 -13.33 -3.85
C GLY A 67 7.66 -14.73 -4.43
N HIS A 68 8.72 -15.54 -4.44
CA HIS A 68 8.65 -16.91 -4.97
C HIS A 68 7.74 -17.79 -4.11
N LEU A 69 7.74 -17.57 -2.80
CA LEU A 69 6.84 -18.24 -1.87
C LEU A 69 5.38 -17.85 -2.12
N GLN A 70 5.08 -16.58 -2.37
CA GLN A 70 3.74 -16.12 -2.73
C GLN A 70 3.26 -16.77 -4.03
N LEU A 71 4.07 -16.76 -5.09
CA LEU A 71 3.76 -17.45 -6.36
C LEU A 71 3.49 -18.95 -6.17
N LEU A 72 4.28 -19.62 -5.33
CA LEU A 72 4.13 -21.03 -5.00
C LEU A 72 2.83 -21.30 -4.22
N LEU A 73 2.52 -20.49 -3.21
CA LEU A 73 1.33 -20.66 -2.35
C LEU A 73 0.04 -20.38 -3.10
N SER A 74 0.03 -19.49 -4.10
CA SER A 74 -1.09 -19.32 -5.04
C SER A 74 -1.36 -20.57 -5.89
N SER A 75 -0.40 -21.50 -5.98
CA SER A 75 -0.50 -22.77 -6.72
C SER A 75 -0.30 -23.98 -5.78
N PRO A 76 -1.20 -24.23 -4.81
CA PRO A 76 -0.97 -25.13 -3.66
C PRO A 76 -0.73 -26.61 -3.97
N SER A 77 -0.86 -27.01 -5.25
CA SER A 77 -0.51 -28.36 -5.72
C SER A 77 0.94 -28.50 -6.18
N ILE A 78 1.69 -27.40 -6.29
CA ILE A 78 3.09 -27.40 -6.74
C ILE A 78 4.02 -27.65 -5.55
N SER A 79 4.95 -28.57 -5.76
CA SER A 79 5.94 -29.01 -4.77
C SER A 79 7.29 -28.31 -4.93
N ARG A 80 7.63 -27.94 -6.18
CA ARG A 80 8.81 -27.16 -6.55
C ARG A 80 8.45 -26.15 -7.64
N LEU A 81 8.80 -24.90 -7.41
CA LEU A 81 8.71 -23.81 -8.38
C LEU A 81 10.11 -23.45 -8.87
N ILE A 82 10.28 -23.33 -10.19
CA ILE A 82 11.53 -22.91 -10.81
C ILE A 82 11.29 -21.62 -11.59
N LEU A 83 11.92 -20.51 -11.19
CA LEU A 83 11.90 -19.26 -11.93
C LEU A 83 13.17 -19.12 -12.76
N ALA A 84 13.01 -18.71 -14.01
CA ALA A 84 14.11 -18.33 -14.90
C ALA A 84 13.83 -16.94 -15.50
N GLY A 85 14.80 -16.04 -15.42
CA GLY A 85 14.74 -14.70 -16.00
C GLY A 85 16.14 -14.20 -16.30
N ASP A 86 16.25 -13.03 -16.93
CA ASP A 86 17.57 -12.43 -17.16
C ASP A 86 18.25 -12.07 -15.82
N LEU A 87 19.55 -11.77 -15.86
CA LEU A 87 20.21 -11.16 -14.70
C LEU A 87 19.61 -9.75 -14.47
N PRO A 88 19.28 -9.39 -13.21
CA PRO A 88 18.88 -8.02 -12.90
C PRO A 88 20.01 -7.07 -13.29
N ALA A 89 19.73 -6.17 -14.25
CA ALA A 89 20.73 -5.27 -14.79
C ALA A 89 21.31 -4.34 -13.71
N ALA A 90 22.63 -4.12 -13.74
CA ALA A 90 23.27 -3.08 -12.94
C ALA A 90 22.83 -1.70 -13.48
N ASP A 91 22.47 -0.76 -12.58
CA ASP A 91 21.78 0.50 -12.89
C ASP A 91 22.17 1.10 -14.25
N HIS A 92 21.28 0.94 -15.23
CA HIS A 92 21.41 1.53 -16.56
C HIS A 92 20.98 3.00 -16.50
N CYS A 93 21.73 3.87 -17.18
CA CYS A 93 21.45 5.32 -17.20
C CYS A 93 20.21 5.73 -18.01
N SER A 94 19.40 4.77 -18.47
CA SER A 94 18.19 4.97 -19.25
C SER A 94 17.02 4.26 -18.57
N PRO A 95 15.82 4.89 -18.49
CA PRO A 95 14.65 4.28 -17.87
C PRO A 95 14.29 2.98 -18.59
N VAL A 96 14.29 1.88 -17.85
CA VAL A 96 13.85 0.58 -18.35
C VAL A 96 12.33 0.56 -18.31
N ILE A 97 11.70 0.36 -19.46
CA ILE A 97 10.24 0.34 -19.62
C ILE A 97 9.80 -1.12 -19.80
N TYR A 98 8.98 -1.63 -18.88
CA TYR A 98 8.25 -2.87 -19.09
C TYR A 98 7.03 -2.61 -19.97
N ASN A 99 6.76 -3.52 -20.90
CA ASN A 99 5.52 -3.56 -21.66
C ASN A 99 5.07 -5.01 -21.83
N ARG A 100 3.83 -5.32 -21.39
CA ARG A 100 3.12 -6.59 -21.53
C ARG A 100 2.83 -6.92 -23.00
N SER A 101 2.76 -5.93 -23.88
CA SER A 101 2.48 -6.13 -25.31
C SER A 101 3.59 -6.92 -25.98
N VAL A 102 3.40 -8.23 -26.00
CA VAL A 102 4.30 -9.19 -26.63
C VAL A 102 4.17 -9.03 -28.15
N ASN A 103 5.19 -8.45 -28.79
CA ASN A 103 5.28 -8.53 -30.25
C ASN A 103 5.53 -9.99 -30.69
N ALA A 104 5.20 -10.33 -31.94
CA ALA A 104 5.30 -11.71 -32.43
C ALA A 104 6.71 -12.32 -32.29
N ASP A 105 7.75 -11.49 -32.33
CA ASP A 105 9.14 -11.92 -32.13
C ASP A 105 9.41 -12.33 -30.67
N THR A 106 8.87 -11.60 -29.70
CA THR A 106 8.99 -11.91 -28.27
C THR A 106 8.20 -13.16 -27.91
N GLU A 107 7.00 -13.36 -28.48
CA GLU A 107 6.24 -14.60 -28.27
C GLU A 107 6.99 -15.81 -28.85
N SER A 108 7.52 -15.66 -30.07
CA SER A 108 8.36 -16.67 -30.70
C SER A 108 9.62 -16.98 -29.88
N TYR A 109 10.23 -15.97 -29.27
CA TYR A 109 11.37 -16.12 -28.38
C TYR A 109 11.00 -16.88 -27.09
N LEU A 110 9.92 -16.51 -26.41
CA LEU A 110 9.47 -17.17 -25.18
C LEU A 110 9.16 -18.65 -25.42
N VAL A 111 8.46 -19.00 -26.51
CA VAL A 111 8.16 -20.40 -26.86
C VAL A 111 9.45 -21.20 -27.13
N LYS A 112 10.44 -20.62 -27.83
CA LYS A 112 11.75 -21.24 -28.03
C LYS A 112 12.50 -21.40 -26.70
N LEU A 113 12.43 -20.41 -25.81
CA LEU A 113 13.14 -20.40 -24.53
C LEU A 113 12.57 -21.49 -23.60
N GLN A 114 11.25 -21.60 -23.53
CA GLN A 114 10.55 -22.67 -22.83
C GLN A 114 11.03 -24.05 -23.28
N GLY A 115 11.05 -24.31 -24.59
CA GLY A 115 11.52 -25.58 -25.16
C GLY A 115 13.00 -25.85 -24.87
N ASN A 116 13.87 -24.85 -24.99
CA ASN A 116 15.31 -25.01 -24.77
C ASN A 116 15.70 -25.11 -23.28
N LEU A 117 14.86 -24.62 -22.35
CA LEU A 117 15.07 -24.77 -20.91
C LEU A 117 14.56 -26.11 -20.36
N MET A 118 13.69 -26.84 -21.07
CA MET A 118 13.16 -28.14 -20.59
C MET A 118 14.23 -29.14 -20.11
N PRO A 119 15.39 -29.33 -20.77
CA PRO A 119 16.45 -30.21 -20.26
C PRO A 119 17.01 -29.77 -18.91
N LEU A 120 17.11 -28.45 -18.66
CA LEU A 120 17.51 -27.91 -17.36
C LEU A 120 16.39 -28.12 -16.32
N LEU A 121 15.15 -27.79 -16.65
CA LEU A 121 14.01 -27.93 -15.74
C LEU A 121 13.84 -29.38 -15.28
N LEU A 122 13.97 -30.36 -16.19
CA LEU A 122 13.96 -31.78 -15.86
C LEU A 122 15.15 -32.21 -14.99
N ALA A 123 16.34 -31.61 -15.17
CA ALA A 123 17.50 -31.86 -14.31
C ALA A 123 17.39 -31.21 -12.92
N LEU A 124 16.51 -30.20 -12.77
CA LEU A 124 16.17 -29.54 -11.51
C LEU A 124 14.93 -30.16 -10.83
N SER A 125 14.26 -31.14 -11.44
CA SER A 125 13.16 -31.89 -10.85
C SER A 125 13.66 -32.95 -9.84
N PRO A 126 12.89 -33.30 -8.80
CA PRO A 126 13.24 -34.37 -7.87
C PRO A 126 13.16 -35.73 -8.56
N LYS A 127 13.91 -36.74 -8.07
CA LYS A 127 13.96 -38.09 -8.68
C LYS A 127 12.57 -38.73 -8.80
N SER A 128 11.74 -38.59 -7.77
CA SER A 128 10.37 -39.11 -7.74
C SER A 128 9.40 -38.39 -8.69
N PHE A 129 9.81 -37.31 -9.36
CA PHE A 129 9.02 -36.72 -10.46
C PHE A 129 8.91 -37.71 -11.64
N ALA A 130 10.02 -38.32 -12.04
CA ALA A 130 10.06 -39.23 -13.18
C ALA A 130 9.33 -40.57 -12.94
N GLU A 131 9.17 -40.96 -11.68
CA GLU A 131 8.47 -42.20 -11.27
C GLU A 131 6.94 -42.11 -11.48
N ASN A 132 6.39 -40.90 -11.61
CA ASN A 132 4.95 -40.66 -11.76
C ASN A 132 4.45 -40.66 -13.23
N GLY A 133 5.31 -40.98 -14.20
CA GLY A 133 4.91 -41.24 -15.59
C GLY A 133 4.55 -40.04 -16.46
N SER A 134 4.25 -38.87 -15.87
CA SER A 134 4.19 -37.59 -16.60
C SER A 134 5.42 -36.74 -16.27
N LEU A 135 6.16 -36.35 -17.31
CA LEU A 135 7.31 -35.43 -17.23
C LEU A 135 6.93 -33.98 -17.61
N GLU A 136 5.64 -33.66 -17.64
CA GLU A 136 5.15 -32.34 -18.01
C GLU A 136 5.40 -31.33 -16.88
N ILE A 137 6.21 -30.31 -17.17
CA ILE A 137 6.45 -29.16 -16.30
C ILE A 137 5.66 -27.98 -16.88
N PRO A 138 4.48 -27.64 -16.33
CA PRO A 138 3.73 -26.47 -16.79
C PRO A 138 4.50 -25.18 -16.54
N PHE A 139 4.44 -24.25 -17.50
CA PHE A 139 4.82 -22.86 -17.27
C PHE A 139 3.63 -22.08 -16.70
N LEU A 140 3.83 -21.50 -15.52
CA LEU A 140 2.88 -20.60 -14.88
C LEU A 140 3.11 -19.17 -15.38
N SER A 141 2.03 -18.42 -15.55
CA SER A 141 2.04 -16.97 -15.69
C SER A 141 1.73 -16.29 -14.36
N TYR A 142 2.10 -15.02 -14.25
CA TYR A 142 1.66 -14.11 -13.19
C TYR A 142 0.98 -12.93 -13.85
N ASP A 143 -0.20 -12.56 -13.35
CA ASP A 143 -0.97 -11.42 -13.84
C ASP A 143 -1.37 -10.53 -12.65
N ASP A 144 -0.97 -9.26 -12.74
CA ASP A 144 -1.25 -8.17 -11.80
C ASP A 144 -1.97 -6.99 -12.47
N ASN A 145 -2.55 -7.22 -13.65
CA ASN A 145 -3.16 -6.24 -14.55
C ASN A 145 -2.20 -5.14 -15.06
N VAL A 146 -0.89 -5.18 -14.77
CA VAL A 146 0.05 -4.17 -15.28
C VAL A 146 0.35 -4.44 -16.76
N ILE A 147 -0.07 -3.51 -17.63
CA ILE A 147 0.21 -3.50 -19.07
C ILE A 147 1.61 -2.94 -19.34
N GLY A 148 2.08 -1.97 -18.55
CA GLY A 148 3.42 -1.43 -18.69
C GLY A 148 3.84 -0.66 -17.46
N SER A 149 5.14 -0.51 -17.25
CA SER A 149 5.68 0.27 -16.14
C SER A 149 7.02 0.91 -16.48
N VAL A 150 7.32 2.03 -15.82
CA VAL A 150 8.64 2.67 -15.85
C VAL A 150 9.01 3.14 -14.46
N ILE A 151 10.28 2.94 -14.10
CA ILE A 151 10.83 3.48 -12.86
C ILE A 151 11.04 4.98 -13.02
N VAL A 152 10.37 5.76 -12.17
CA VAL A 152 10.48 7.23 -12.11
C VAL A 152 11.60 7.64 -11.17
N GLU A 153 11.71 7.00 -10.00
CA GLU A 153 12.71 7.33 -8.99
C GLU A 153 13.07 6.12 -8.10
N LYS A 154 14.33 6.06 -7.64
CA LYS A 154 14.80 5.14 -6.60
C LYS A 154 15.51 5.95 -5.51
N CYS A 155 14.99 5.93 -4.30
CA CYS A 155 15.59 6.66 -3.17
C CYS A 155 15.60 5.80 -1.90
N VAL A 156 16.26 6.28 -0.85
CA VAL A 156 16.39 5.54 0.42
C VAL A 156 16.05 6.48 1.57
N GLY A 157 15.02 6.13 2.32
CA GLY A 157 14.63 6.80 3.55
C GLY A 157 15.36 6.24 4.77
N SER A 158 15.47 7.04 5.83
CA SER A 158 16.10 6.65 7.11
C SER A 158 15.28 5.64 7.91
N CYS A 159 13.97 5.65 7.73
CA CYS A 159 12.99 4.86 8.48
C CYS A 159 12.34 3.80 7.58
N VAL A 160 11.95 4.16 6.35
CA VAL A 160 11.27 3.22 5.42
C VAL A 160 12.24 2.40 4.55
N GLY A 161 13.52 2.77 4.50
CA GLY A 161 14.53 2.11 3.68
C GLY A 161 14.38 2.44 2.18
N GLU A 162 14.71 1.48 1.32
CA GLU A 162 14.61 1.70 -0.14
C GLU A 162 13.16 1.90 -0.59
N MET A 163 12.94 2.95 -1.38
CA MET A 163 11.66 3.33 -1.97
C MET A 163 11.74 3.28 -3.50
N LEU A 164 10.63 2.93 -4.13
CA LEU A 164 10.43 2.94 -5.57
C LEU A 164 9.24 3.84 -5.92
N VAL A 165 9.46 4.76 -6.85
CA VAL A 165 8.38 5.46 -7.56
C VAL A 165 8.32 4.89 -8.97
N GLU A 166 7.14 4.41 -9.37
CA GLU A 166 6.90 3.86 -10.71
C GLU A 166 5.63 4.48 -11.31
N ASP A 167 5.64 4.75 -12.61
CA ASP A 167 4.42 5.02 -13.38
C ASP A 167 4.00 3.73 -14.08
N VAL A 168 2.73 3.36 -13.96
CA VAL A 168 2.18 2.11 -14.49
C VAL A 168 0.95 2.37 -15.37
N GLU A 169 0.81 1.55 -16.40
CA GLU A 169 -0.43 1.37 -17.16
C GLU A 169 -1.11 0.09 -16.68
N ILE A 170 -2.41 0.17 -16.41
CA ILE A 170 -3.21 -0.92 -15.84
C ILE A 170 -4.33 -1.28 -16.83
N GLU A 171 -4.57 -2.57 -16.96
CA GLU A 171 -5.68 -3.14 -17.72
C GLU A 171 -7.01 -2.80 -17.03
N SER A 172 -7.81 -1.97 -17.71
CA SER A 172 -9.14 -1.57 -17.26
C SER A 172 -10.22 -2.37 -17.98
N THR A 173 -11.29 -2.70 -17.26
CA THR A 173 -12.50 -3.31 -17.84
C THR A 173 -13.32 -2.33 -18.67
N GLU A 174 -13.12 -1.03 -18.46
CA GLU A 174 -13.61 0.02 -19.34
C GLU A 174 -12.60 0.24 -20.48
N SER A 175 -13.06 0.60 -21.68
CA SER A 175 -12.22 0.76 -22.88
C SER A 175 -11.26 1.98 -22.87
N LYS A 176 -10.93 2.47 -21.67
CA LYS A 176 -10.07 3.61 -21.40
C LYS A 176 -8.83 3.14 -20.64
N ARG A 177 -7.65 3.45 -21.18
CA ARG A 177 -6.35 3.19 -20.53
C ARG A 177 -6.31 3.87 -19.16
N GLU A 178 -5.97 3.12 -18.12
CA GLU A 178 -5.78 3.64 -16.77
C GLU A 178 -4.28 3.73 -16.49
N PHE A 179 -3.85 4.89 -15.98
CA PHE A 179 -2.46 5.12 -15.60
C PHE A 179 -2.39 5.59 -14.15
N ARG A 180 -1.42 5.07 -13.40
CA ARG A 180 -1.20 5.44 -11.99
C ARG A 180 0.27 5.65 -11.70
N ARG A 181 0.58 6.56 -10.79
CA ARG A 181 1.89 6.64 -10.15
C ARG A 181 1.82 5.93 -8.80
N ARG A 182 2.76 5.03 -8.53
CA ARG A 182 2.83 4.21 -7.31
C ARG A 182 4.04 4.58 -6.47
N LEU A 183 3.85 4.65 -5.16
CA LEU A 183 4.92 4.60 -4.16
C LEU A 183 4.95 3.19 -3.55
N ARG A 184 6.14 2.58 -3.48
CA ARG A 184 6.38 1.32 -2.78
C ARG A 184 7.59 1.43 -1.87
N PHE A 185 7.53 0.82 -0.69
CA PHE A 185 8.69 0.62 0.17
C PHE A 185 9.17 -0.82 0.01
N LYS A 186 10.46 -1.05 -0.28
CA LYS A 186 10.97 -2.42 -0.46
C LYS A 186 10.92 -3.27 0.81
N ARG A 187 10.82 -2.65 2.00
CA ARG A 187 10.56 -3.35 3.26
C ARG A 187 9.17 -4.00 3.32
N MET A 188 8.17 -3.40 2.66
CA MET A 188 6.78 -3.87 2.58
C MET A 188 6.32 -3.94 1.11
N PRO A 189 6.97 -4.78 0.28
CA PRO A 189 6.92 -4.67 -1.18
C PRO A 189 5.59 -5.14 -1.80
N ASN A 190 4.85 -5.98 -1.08
CA ASN A 190 3.48 -6.35 -1.40
C ASN A 190 2.49 -5.20 -1.23
N LEU A 191 2.79 -4.24 -0.36
CA LEU A 191 1.93 -3.10 -0.10
C LEU A 191 2.35 -1.93 -1.01
N ILE A 192 1.45 -1.56 -1.91
CA ILE A 192 1.48 -0.24 -2.52
C ILE A 192 1.17 0.77 -1.41
N GLN A 193 2.08 1.72 -1.18
CA GLN A 193 1.98 2.69 -0.09
C GLN A 193 1.12 3.88 -0.49
N THR A 194 1.13 4.26 -1.77
CA THR A 194 0.23 5.28 -2.32
C THR A 194 0.07 5.06 -3.81
N GLU A 195 -1.15 5.27 -4.32
CA GLU A 195 -1.45 5.40 -5.74
C GLU A 195 -2.17 6.72 -6.01
N VAL A 196 -1.75 7.42 -7.06
CA VAL A 196 -2.46 8.59 -7.61
C VAL A 196 -2.73 8.36 -9.09
N SER A 197 -3.86 8.90 -9.57
CA SER A 197 -4.20 8.92 -10.99
C SER A 197 -3.21 9.82 -11.73
N ILE A 198 -2.74 9.37 -12.89
CA ILE A 198 -1.97 10.20 -13.81
C ILE A 198 -2.61 10.17 -15.18
N VAL A 199 -2.50 11.26 -15.92
CA VAL A 199 -3.06 11.40 -17.27
C VAL A 199 -2.04 12.00 -18.22
N PRO A 200 -2.03 11.61 -19.51
CA PRO A 200 -1.14 12.22 -20.51
C PRO A 200 -1.28 13.75 -20.51
N ALA A 201 -0.15 14.46 -20.44
CA ALA A 201 -0.12 15.91 -20.46
C ALA A 201 -0.48 16.44 -21.85
N VAL A 202 0.01 15.78 -22.91
CA VAL A 202 -0.27 16.08 -24.32
C VAL A 202 -0.39 14.77 -25.11
N GLY A 203 -1.39 14.69 -26.00
CA GLY A 203 -1.56 13.58 -26.95
C GLY A 203 -2.10 12.29 -26.33
N SER A 204 -1.84 11.17 -26.99
CA SER A 204 -2.25 9.83 -26.57
C SER A 204 -1.11 8.85 -26.78
N GLY A 205 -0.51 8.37 -25.69
CA GLY A 205 0.61 7.44 -25.67
C GLY A 205 0.63 6.64 -24.38
N GLY A 206 1.47 5.61 -24.33
CA GLY A 206 1.70 4.78 -23.17
C GLY A 206 2.76 5.31 -22.22
N ILE A 207 3.03 4.52 -21.18
CA ILE A 207 4.13 4.76 -20.25
C ILE A 207 5.46 4.82 -21.01
N GLY A 208 6.21 5.91 -20.79
CA GLY A 208 7.48 6.18 -21.47
C GLY A 208 7.38 6.79 -22.87
N GLU A 209 6.18 6.89 -23.47
CA GLU A 209 5.98 7.54 -24.78
C GLU A 209 5.61 9.03 -24.66
N VAL A 210 4.95 9.41 -23.56
CA VAL A 210 4.44 10.76 -23.31
C VAL A 210 4.71 11.20 -21.87
N GLU A 211 4.77 12.51 -21.65
CA GLU A 211 4.78 13.07 -20.30
C GLU A 211 3.40 12.94 -19.65
N PHE A 212 3.38 12.64 -18.36
CA PHE A 212 2.17 12.51 -17.55
C PHE A 212 2.09 13.64 -16.53
N ARG A 213 0.85 14.10 -16.28
CA ARG A 213 0.52 15.01 -15.18
C ARG A 213 -0.38 14.30 -14.17
N LEU A 214 -0.31 14.73 -12.93
CA LEU A 214 -1.13 14.19 -11.84
C LEU A 214 -2.61 14.60 -12.02
N ASP A 215 -3.51 13.71 -11.61
CA ASP A 215 -4.93 13.99 -11.43
C ASP A 215 -5.32 13.77 -9.96
N LEU A 216 -5.09 14.82 -9.15
CA LEU A 216 -5.38 14.85 -7.72
C LEU A 216 -6.90 14.99 -7.41
N GLY A 217 -7.76 14.98 -8.44
CA GLY A 217 -9.21 15.02 -8.27
C GLY A 217 -9.80 13.68 -7.81
N VAL A 218 -9.05 12.57 -7.96
CA VAL A 218 -9.55 11.21 -7.79
C VAL A 218 -8.63 10.41 -6.87
N LEU A 219 -9.21 9.78 -5.84
CA LEU A 219 -8.53 8.79 -5.01
C LEU A 219 -8.68 7.41 -5.68
N VAL A 220 -7.58 6.92 -6.28
CA VAL A 220 -7.52 5.59 -6.93
C VAL A 220 -6.95 4.49 -6.03
N HIS A 221 -6.33 4.86 -4.91
CA HIS A 221 -5.80 3.90 -3.94
C HIS A 221 -6.96 3.28 -3.11
N PRO A 222 -7.04 1.94 -2.96
CA PRO A 222 -8.31 1.25 -2.65
C PRO A 222 -9.06 1.73 -1.41
N TYR A 223 -8.34 1.97 -0.30
CA TYR A 223 -8.94 2.33 0.98
C TYR A 223 -9.04 3.85 1.23
N LEU A 224 -8.35 4.70 0.46
CA LEU A 224 -8.40 6.16 0.69
C LEU A 224 -9.77 6.76 0.38
N ALA A 225 -10.45 6.27 -0.66
CA ALA A 225 -11.81 6.69 -0.98
C ALA A 225 -12.83 6.28 0.12
N PRO A 226 -12.84 5.04 0.64
CA PRO A 226 -13.52 4.66 1.89
C PRO A 226 -13.18 5.55 3.10
N MET A 227 -11.90 5.84 3.36
CA MET A 227 -11.50 6.72 4.47
C MET A 227 -12.11 8.12 4.34
N ALA A 228 -12.10 8.72 3.15
CA ALA A 228 -12.74 10.01 2.93
C ALA A 228 -14.28 9.93 2.91
N ALA A 229 -14.89 8.82 2.48
CA ALA A 229 -16.34 8.60 2.55
C ALA A 229 -16.88 8.63 3.98
N SER A 230 -16.08 8.22 4.99
CA SER A 230 -16.44 8.29 6.41
C SER A 230 -16.92 9.67 6.88
N LEU A 231 -16.49 10.75 6.21
CA LEU A 231 -16.89 12.12 6.51
C LEU A 231 -18.40 12.37 6.31
N CYS A 232 -19.12 11.48 5.62
CA CYS A 232 -20.57 11.55 5.55
C CYS A 232 -21.24 11.41 6.93
N LEU A 233 -20.61 10.71 7.88
CA LEU A 233 -21.08 10.55 9.26
C LEU A 233 -21.13 11.86 10.05
N ILE A 234 -20.36 12.87 9.63
CA ILE A 234 -20.29 14.20 10.27
C ILE A 234 -20.62 15.34 9.29
N CYS A 235 -21.25 15.05 8.14
CA CYS A 235 -21.46 16.04 7.08
C CYS A 235 -22.23 17.28 7.54
N SER A 236 -23.26 17.13 8.39
CA SER A 236 -24.02 18.26 8.96
C SER A 236 -23.16 19.14 9.88
N TYR A 237 -22.28 18.53 10.67
CA TYR A 237 -21.37 19.26 11.55
C TYR A 237 -20.28 20.00 10.75
N VAL A 238 -19.68 19.35 9.75
CA VAL A 238 -18.67 19.97 8.87
C VAL A 238 -19.28 21.10 8.04
N GLU A 239 -20.48 20.93 7.49
CA GLU A 239 -21.20 22.00 6.80
C GLU A 239 -21.48 23.19 7.73
N GLU A 240 -21.94 22.96 8.96
CA GLU A 240 -22.19 24.02 9.94
C GLU A 240 -20.90 24.78 10.29
N ARG A 241 -19.77 24.09 10.44
CA ARG A 241 -18.44 24.70 10.66
C ARG A 241 -18.06 25.61 9.50
N ILE A 242 -18.22 25.15 8.26
CA ILE A 242 -17.94 25.94 7.04
C ILE A 242 -18.89 27.14 6.95
N ARG A 243 -20.20 26.93 7.18
CA ARG A 243 -21.24 27.98 7.16
C ARG A 243 -21.02 29.07 8.20
N THR A 244 -20.43 28.72 9.34
CA THR A 244 -20.05 29.66 10.42
C THR A 244 -18.66 30.28 10.23
N GLY A 245 -18.01 30.06 9.07
CA GLY A 245 -16.75 30.70 8.69
C GLY A 245 -15.49 30.00 9.19
N PHE A 246 -15.59 28.76 9.68
CA PHE A 246 -14.44 27.97 10.12
C PHE A 246 -14.03 26.92 9.10
N THR A 247 -12.73 26.83 8.81
CA THR A 247 -12.15 25.70 8.09
C THR A 247 -12.16 24.45 8.98
N PRO A 248 -12.67 23.30 8.51
CA PRO A 248 -12.59 22.04 9.24
C PRO A 248 -11.15 21.50 9.23
N LYS A 249 -10.76 20.78 10.29
CA LYS A 249 -9.37 20.37 10.52
C LYS A 249 -9.18 18.86 10.50
N ALA A 250 -8.21 18.40 9.72
CA ALA A 250 -7.80 17.01 9.63
C ALA A 250 -6.37 16.82 10.16
N LEU A 251 -6.15 15.79 10.97
CA LEU A 251 -4.83 15.24 11.26
C LEU A 251 -4.69 13.92 10.48
N CYS A 252 -3.73 13.84 9.56
CA CYS A 252 -3.37 12.62 8.85
C CYS A 252 -2.06 12.08 9.43
N VAL A 253 -2.06 10.83 9.87
CA VAL A 253 -0.89 10.16 10.45
C VAL A 253 -0.49 9.00 9.56
N GLY A 254 0.74 9.04 9.05
CA GLY A 254 1.09 8.42 7.77
C GLY A 254 0.74 9.38 6.64
N VAL A 255 1.74 9.91 5.93
CA VAL A 255 1.51 10.79 4.77
C VAL A 255 1.66 10.01 3.47
N GLY A 256 2.64 9.11 3.40
CA GLY A 256 2.96 8.39 2.15
C GLY A 256 3.21 9.38 1.01
N GLY A 257 2.60 9.17 -0.15
CA GLY A 257 2.63 10.11 -1.27
C GLY A 257 1.68 11.32 -1.12
N GLY A 258 1.03 11.53 0.03
CA GLY A 258 0.23 12.73 0.30
C GLY A 258 -1.16 12.78 -0.35
N ALA A 259 -1.57 11.75 -1.08
CA ALA A 259 -2.82 11.72 -1.88
C ALA A 259 -4.07 12.07 -1.06
N LEU A 260 -4.21 11.52 0.15
CA LEU A 260 -5.31 11.81 1.06
C LEU A 260 -5.30 13.28 1.52
N LEU A 261 -4.13 13.82 1.86
CA LEU A 261 -3.98 15.19 2.33
C LEU A 261 -4.38 16.19 1.24
N SER A 262 -3.84 16.01 0.03
CA SER A 262 -4.18 16.81 -1.14
C SER A 262 -5.68 16.73 -1.45
N PHE A 263 -6.29 15.55 -1.40
CA PHE A 263 -7.73 15.40 -1.62
C PHE A 263 -8.59 16.11 -0.55
N LEU A 264 -8.27 15.95 0.74
CA LEU A 264 -8.98 16.60 1.84
C LEU A 264 -8.92 18.13 1.72
N GLN A 265 -7.78 18.69 1.29
CA GLN A 265 -7.62 20.12 1.05
C GLN A 265 -8.34 20.57 -0.23
N THR A 266 -8.03 19.99 -1.39
CA THR A 266 -8.54 20.50 -2.68
C THR A 266 -10.01 20.18 -2.89
N GLN A 267 -10.41 18.93 -2.61
CA GLN A 267 -11.77 18.46 -2.87
C GLN A 267 -12.72 18.77 -1.71
N LEU A 268 -12.25 18.82 -0.45
CA LEU A 268 -13.14 19.01 0.71
C LEU A 268 -12.91 20.30 1.50
N GLY A 269 -11.82 21.05 1.25
CA GLY A 269 -11.58 22.36 1.87
C GLY A 269 -11.09 22.31 3.31
N PHE A 270 -10.42 21.24 3.72
CA PHE A 270 -9.85 21.10 5.06
C PHE A 270 -8.53 21.86 5.23
N GLU A 271 -8.27 22.31 6.47
CA GLU A 271 -6.92 22.59 6.97
C GLU A 271 -6.32 21.25 7.43
N VAL A 272 -5.26 20.80 6.76
CA VAL A 272 -4.70 19.46 6.92
C VAL A 272 -3.33 19.52 7.58
N PHE A 273 -3.11 18.62 8.55
CA PHE A 273 -1.85 18.43 9.24
C PHE A 273 -1.38 16.99 9.00
N GLY A 274 -0.22 16.80 8.39
CA GLY A 274 0.39 15.49 8.12
C GLY A 274 1.52 15.16 9.08
N VAL A 275 1.64 13.90 9.47
CA VAL A 275 2.75 13.37 10.28
C VAL A 275 3.35 12.17 9.57
N GLU A 276 4.65 12.21 9.30
CA GLU A 276 5.39 11.17 8.59
C GLU A 276 6.68 10.84 9.32
N ALA A 277 7.06 9.56 9.40
CA ALA A 277 8.25 9.15 10.12
C ALA A 277 9.56 9.40 9.33
N ASP A 278 9.48 9.54 8.01
CA ASP A 278 10.63 9.69 7.12
C ASP A 278 10.58 10.98 6.29
N GLU A 279 11.59 11.84 6.45
CA GLU A 279 11.72 13.08 5.67
C GLU A 279 11.81 12.82 4.15
N ASN A 280 12.35 11.66 3.74
CA ASN A 280 12.47 11.32 2.33
C ASN A 280 11.11 10.93 1.72
N VAL A 281 10.18 10.37 2.52
CA VAL A 281 8.80 10.12 2.07
C VAL A 281 8.09 11.44 1.78
N LEU A 282 8.24 12.44 2.65
CA LEU A 282 7.72 13.79 2.40
C LEU A 282 8.34 14.42 1.15
N SER A 283 9.67 14.36 0.99
CA SER A 283 10.33 14.88 -0.22
C SER A 283 9.91 14.12 -1.50
N VAL A 284 9.52 12.85 -1.41
CA VAL A 284 8.97 12.09 -2.54
C VAL A 284 7.54 12.54 -2.84
N ALA A 285 6.71 12.75 -1.81
CA ALA A 285 5.34 13.23 -1.94
C ALA A 285 5.27 14.59 -2.65
N GLU A 286 6.11 15.54 -2.24
CA GLU A 286 6.19 16.87 -2.86
C GLU A 286 6.65 16.78 -4.33
N ARG A 287 7.74 16.06 -4.62
CA ARG A 287 8.37 16.02 -5.95
C ARG A 287 7.60 15.21 -6.99
N TYR A 288 7.02 14.07 -6.60
CA TYR A 288 6.46 13.11 -7.54
C TYR A 288 4.95 12.91 -7.41
N PHE A 289 4.33 13.26 -6.27
CA PHE A 289 2.90 13.04 -6.01
C PHE A 289 2.10 14.35 -5.83
N GLY A 290 2.73 15.52 -5.97
CA GLY A 290 2.04 16.81 -5.98
C GLY A 290 1.47 17.21 -4.63
N LEU A 291 2.13 16.83 -3.54
CA LEU A 291 1.85 17.37 -2.21
C LEU A 291 2.34 18.83 -2.15
N GLU A 292 1.42 19.79 -2.04
CA GLU A 292 1.74 21.21 -1.91
C GLU A 292 1.69 21.65 -0.44
N VAL A 293 2.86 21.69 0.21
CA VAL A 293 2.98 22.16 1.60
C VAL A 293 2.89 23.68 1.67
N GLY A 294 2.11 24.21 2.61
CA GLY A 294 1.82 25.64 2.74
C GLY A 294 0.93 25.99 3.93
N GLU A 295 0.11 27.04 3.81
CA GLU A 295 -0.74 27.50 4.92
C GLU A 295 -1.88 26.52 5.26
N THR A 296 -2.39 25.78 4.27
CA THR A 296 -3.55 24.89 4.39
C THR A 296 -3.20 23.40 4.50
N ILE A 297 -2.03 22.99 4.03
CA ILE A 297 -1.45 21.66 4.27
C ILE A 297 -0.11 21.86 4.95
N ARG A 298 0.06 21.41 6.20
CA ARG A 298 1.35 21.41 6.89
C ARG A 298 1.77 19.99 7.21
N VAL A 299 2.99 19.61 6.90
CA VAL A 299 3.54 18.27 7.19
C VAL A 299 4.75 18.36 8.12
N PHE A 300 4.94 17.31 8.92
CA PHE A 300 5.95 17.28 9.98
C PHE A 300 6.60 15.90 10.05
N VAL A 301 7.92 15.89 10.21
CA VAL A 301 8.68 14.66 10.44
C VAL A 301 8.59 14.28 11.92
N GLY A 302 8.13 13.07 12.22
CA GLY A 302 8.03 12.55 13.57
C GLY A 302 7.19 11.27 13.67
N ASP A 303 7.28 10.61 14.82
CA ASP A 303 6.47 9.43 15.10
C ASP A 303 4.98 9.81 15.31
N GLY A 304 4.10 9.09 14.62
CA GLY A 304 2.66 9.34 14.64
C GLY A 304 1.96 9.06 15.96
N ILE A 305 2.42 8.04 16.69
CA ILE A 305 1.90 7.65 18.01
C ILE A 305 2.33 8.70 19.03
N GLU A 306 3.62 9.03 19.09
CA GLU A 306 4.15 10.07 19.97
C GLU A 306 3.46 11.42 19.75
N VAL A 307 3.17 11.79 18.51
CA VAL A 307 2.45 13.02 18.18
C VAL A 307 1.04 13.01 18.76
N ILE A 308 0.28 11.92 18.56
CA ILE A 308 -1.07 11.78 19.10
C ILE A 308 -1.06 11.89 20.63
N GLU A 309 -0.14 11.20 21.31
CA GLU A 309 0.00 11.27 22.77
C GLU A 309 0.39 12.68 23.25
N LYS A 310 1.35 13.34 22.61
CA LYS A 310 1.77 14.72 22.95
C LYS A 310 0.63 15.73 22.77
N ILE A 311 -0.23 15.56 21.76
CA ILE A 311 -1.44 16.39 21.58
C ILE A 311 -2.46 16.07 22.69
N GLY A 312 -2.72 14.79 22.97
CA GLY A 312 -3.66 14.34 23.99
C GLY A 312 -3.34 14.86 25.39
N CYS A 313 -2.08 14.69 25.84
CA CYS A 313 -1.60 15.15 27.14
C CYS A 313 -1.78 16.67 27.32
N ARG A 314 -1.36 17.48 26.33
CA ARG A 314 -1.47 18.96 26.43
C ARG A 314 -2.92 19.47 26.40
N VAL A 315 -3.83 18.76 25.73
CA VAL A 315 -5.27 19.06 25.82
C VAL A 315 -5.80 18.79 27.22
N MET A 316 -5.34 17.73 27.89
CA MET A 316 -5.72 17.44 29.28
C MET A 316 -5.12 18.47 30.26
N GLU A 317 -3.83 18.79 30.18
CA GLU A 317 -3.18 19.80 31.04
C GLU A 317 -3.88 21.17 30.99
N ARG A 318 -4.33 21.59 29.80
CA ARG A 318 -5.11 22.82 29.62
C ARG A 318 -6.47 22.80 30.30
N ASN A 319 -7.12 21.63 30.39
CA ASN A 319 -8.42 21.48 31.05
C ASN A 319 -8.32 21.45 32.59
N PHE A 320 -7.17 21.05 33.15
CA PHE A 320 -6.98 20.88 34.59
C PHE A 320 -6.23 22.03 35.31
N GLY A 321 -5.61 22.95 34.56
CA GLY A 321 -4.86 24.07 35.12
C GLY A 321 -3.39 23.69 35.36
N SER A 322 -2.48 24.52 34.84
CA SER A 322 -1.08 24.14 34.65
C SER A 322 -0.28 23.96 35.95
N PHE A 323 0.44 22.84 36.03
CA PHE A 323 1.74 22.77 36.70
C PHE A 323 2.81 22.55 35.62
N GLY A 324 3.78 23.46 35.54
CA GLY A 324 4.77 23.45 34.46
C GLY A 324 5.85 22.38 34.62
N VAL A 325 6.21 21.72 33.51
CA VAL A 325 7.38 20.85 33.38
C VAL A 325 8.11 21.21 32.07
N HIS A 326 9.43 21.03 32.06
CA HIS A 326 10.37 21.58 31.07
C HIS A 326 10.19 21.11 29.61
N GLU A 327 10.49 22.01 28.68
CA GLU A 327 10.55 21.79 27.23
C GLU A 327 11.88 21.13 26.79
N VAL A 328 11.79 20.01 26.08
CA VAL A 328 12.62 19.51 24.94
C VAL A 328 11.75 18.41 24.26
N GLU A 329 11.62 18.24 22.93
CA GLU A 329 12.14 18.95 21.75
C GLU A 329 10.95 19.35 20.83
N ASN A 330 11.17 19.49 19.50
CA ASN A 330 10.17 19.80 18.45
C ASN A 330 9.11 20.87 18.85
N PRO A 331 9.53 22.11 19.16
CA PRO A 331 8.64 23.16 19.63
C PRO A 331 7.65 23.66 18.56
N CYS A 332 8.04 23.73 17.27
CA CYS A 332 7.25 24.41 16.24
C CYS A 332 5.89 23.75 15.96
N PHE A 333 5.85 22.46 15.59
CA PHE A 333 4.63 21.75 15.23
C PHE A 333 3.56 21.79 16.32
N ILE A 334 3.95 21.38 17.52
CA ILE A 334 3.05 21.31 18.66
C ILE A 334 2.63 22.73 19.07
N ASN A 335 3.49 23.74 18.92
CA ASN A 335 3.10 25.14 19.16
C ASN A 335 2.18 25.70 18.06
N ASP A 336 2.25 25.28 16.80
CA ASP A 336 1.33 25.73 15.75
C ASP A 336 -0.09 25.15 15.93
N ILE A 337 -0.18 23.85 16.27
CA ILE A 337 -1.45 23.25 16.71
C ILE A 337 -1.95 23.97 17.98
N ASN A 338 -1.08 24.21 18.95
CA ASN A 338 -1.47 24.77 20.25
C ASN A 338 -1.79 26.26 20.25
N GLN A 339 -1.17 27.08 19.40
CA GLN A 339 -1.49 28.51 19.23
C GLN A 339 -2.91 28.69 18.71
N ARG A 340 -3.38 27.79 17.85
CA ARG A 340 -4.77 27.77 17.38
C ARG A 340 -5.74 27.19 18.42
N GLY A 341 -5.26 26.41 19.39
CA GLY A 341 -6.06 25.92 20.54
C GLY A 341 -7.21 24.96 20.19
N THR A 342 -7.31 24.55 18.93
CA THR A 342 -8.43 23.78 18.38
C THR A 342 -8.12 22.29 18.31
N LYS A 343 -9.02 21.49 18.87
CA LYS A 343 -9.18 20.06 18.56
C LYS A 343 -9.45 19.84 17.06
N PHE A 344 -9.19 18.63 16.57
CA PHE A 344 -9.46 18.23 15.19
C PHE A 344 -10.93 17.85 14.97
N ASP A 345 -11.43 18.08 13.76
CA ASP A 345 -12.74 17.61 13.32
C ASP A 345 -12.67 16.15 12.82
N VAL A 346 -11.51 15.75 12.27
CA VAL A 346 -11.18 14.36 11.94
C VAL A 346 -9.72 14.03 12.22
N ILE A 347 -9.46 12.81 12.68
CA ILE A 347 -8.12 12.18 12.67
C ILE A 347 -8.20 10.98 11.74
N MET A 348 -7.30 10.91 10.75
CA MET A 348 -7.17 9.81 9.80
C MET A 348 -5.80 9.16 9.98
N VAL A 349 -5.76 7.84 10.12
CA VAL A 349 -4.52 7.10 10.38
C VAL A 349 -4.33 6.01 9.33
N ASP A 350 -3.17 6.01 8.71
CA ASP A 350 -2.73 5.06 7.71
C ASP A 350 -1.26 4.71 7.99
N LEU A 351 -1.05 3.87 9.01
CA LEU A 351 0.27 3.42 9.45
C LEU A 351 0.45 1.95 9.11
N ASP A 352 1.53 1.61 8.41
CA ASP A 352 1.90 0.22 8.18
C ASP A 352 2.70 -0.35 9.36
N SER A 353 2.56 -1.65 9.62
CA SER A 353 3.42 -2.34 10.57
C SER A 353 4.83 -2.48 10.02
N SER A 354 5.84 -2.17 10.83
CA SER A 354 7.24 -2.45 10.52
C SER A 354 7.66 -3.90 10.81
N ASP A 355 6.77 -4.71 11.40
CA ASP A 355 7.07 -6.07 11.81
C ASP A 355 6.94 -7.09 10.65
N VAL A 356 8.09 -7.33 10.01
CA VAL A 356 8.25 -8.29 8.91
C VAL A 356 7.85 -9.73 9.31
N CYS A 357 7.85 -10.09 10.59
CA CYS A 357 7.47 -11.43 11.04
C CYS A 357 5.96 -11.68 11.03
N ASN A 358 5.13 -10.63 11.08
CA ASN A 358 3.67 -10.73 11.12
C ASN A 358 2.98 -10.50 9.76
N GLY A 359 3.75 -10.31 8.68
CA GLY A 359 3.25 -10.06 7.33
C GLY A 359 2.74 -8.62 7.14
N VAL A 360 2.00 -8.38 6.06
CA VAL A 360 1.37 -7.07 5.82
C VAL A 360 0.24 -6.89 6.82
N SER A 361 0.41 -5.99 7.79
CA SER A 361 -0.60 -5.63 8.77
C SER A 361 -0.59 -4.12 9.02
N ALA A 362 -1.75 -3.58 9.38
CA ALA A 362 -1.95 -2.19 9.73
C ALA A 362 -3.10 -2.09 10.75
N PRO A 363 -3.03 -1.22 11.77
CA PRO A 363 -1.86 -0.43 12.20
C PRO A 363 -0.82 -1.27 12.97
N PRO A 364 0.34 -0.68 13.37
CA PRO A 364 1.24 -1.27 14.37
C PRO A 364 0.51 -1.63 15.68
N LEU A 365 0.97 -2.68 16.37
CA LEU A 365 0.42 -3.12 17.66
C LEU A 365 0.46 -2.03 18.74
N ASP A 366 1.48 -1.18 18.73
CA ASP A 366 1.60 -0.09 19.71
C ASP A 366 0.55 1.02 19.49
N PHE A 367 -0.01 1.13 18.29
CA PHE A 367 -1.08 2.10 18.00
C PHE A 367 -2.39 1.75 18.73
N VAL A 368 -2.69 0.46 18.91
CA VAL A 368 -3.94 0.02 19.57
C VAL A 368 -3.87 0.08 21.10
N GLN A 369 -2.76 0.56 21.68
CA GLN A 369 -2.67 0.79 23.12
C GLN A 369 -3.71 1.81 23.59
N LYS A 370 -4.36 1.51 24.72
CA LYS A 370 -5.45 2.34 25.28
C LYS A 370 -5.04 3.79 25.57
N SER A 371 -3.77 4.07 25.88
CA SER A 371 -3.23 5.43 26.05
C SER A 371 -3.28 6.25 24.77
N VAL A 372 -2.89 5.65 23.64
CA VAL A 372 -2.87 6.26 22.31
C VAL A 372 -4.30 6.55 21.85
N LEU A 373 -5.20 5.57 21.99
CA LEU A 373 -6.62 5.74 21.66
C LEU A 373 -7.30 6.83 22.51
N LEU A 374 -7.01 6.87 23.82
CA LEU A 374 -7.51 7.93 24.71
C LEU A 374 -6.96 9.31 24.31
N SER A 375 -5.69 9.38 23.89
CA SER A 375 -5.06 10.61 23.42
C SER A 375 -5.67 11.09 22.10
N ALA A 376 -5.92 10.19 21.15
CA ALA A 376 -6.62 10.49 19.90
C ALA A 376 -8.04 11.00 20.14
N ARG A 377 -8.82 10.34 21.01
CA ARG A 377 -10.14 10.81 21.45
C ARG A 377 -10.07 12.19 22.11
N SER A 378 -9.00 12.46 22.85
CA SER A 378 -8.77 13.75 23.51
C SER A 378 -8.40 14.86 22.52
N ALA A 379 -7.71 14.54 21.43
CA ALA A 379 -7.38 15.46 20.35
C ALA A 379 -8.59 15.82 19.45
N LEU A 380 -9.65 15.01 19.43
CA LEU A 380 -10.87 15.23 18.64
C LEU A 380 -11.88 16.20 19.29
N CYS A 381 -12.66 16.88 18.46
CA CYS A 381 -13.80 17.68 18.91
C CYS A 381 -14.99 16.78 19.30
N LYS A 382 -16.02 17.35 19.95
CA LYS A 382 -17.16 16.57 20.49
C LYS A 382 -17.88 15.74 19.41
N LEU A 383 -17.99 16.29 18.20
CA LEU A 383 -18.64 15.65 17.05
C LEU A 383 -17.62 15.17 16.00
N GLY A 384 -16.36 15.01 16.40
CA GLY A 384 -15.30 14.55 15.51
C GLY A 384 -15.25 13.03 15.42
N ILE A 385 -14.61 12.54 14.35
CA ILE A 385 -14.40 11.10 14.11
C ILE A 385 -12.91 10.76 14.02
N PHE A 386 -12.59 9.56 14.50
CA PHE A 386 -11.33 8.90 14.24
C PHE A 386 -11.54 7.88 13.11
N VAL A 387 -10.63 7.82 12.15
CA VAL A 387 -10.72 6.97 10.96
C VAL A 387 -9.38 6.26 10.78
N ILE A 388 -9.39 4.94 10.55
CA ILE A 388 -8.15 4.17 10.41
C ILE A 388 -8.27 3.06 9.37
N ASN A 389 -7.23 2.95 8.54
CA ASN A 389 -7.02 1.79 7.66
C ASN A 389 -6.53 0.60 8.50
N VAL A 390 -7.16 -0.55 8.33
CA VAL A 390 -6.84 -1.78 9.06
C VAL A 390 -6.65 -2.94 8.07
N ILE A 391 -5.50 -3.60 8.17
CA ILE A 391 -5.21 -4.87 7.49
C ILE A 391 -5.00 -5.91 8.61
N PRO A 392 -6.04 -6.66 9.02
CA PRO A 392 -5.96 -7.56 10.15
C PRO A 392 -5.28 -8.88 9.72
N PRO A 393 -4.18 -9.31 10.37
CA PRO A 393 -3.49 -10.56 10.02
C PRO A 393 -4.34 -11.81 10.28
N ASN A 394 -5.39 -11.70 11.10
CA ASN A 394 -6.40 -12.72 11.31
C ASN A 394 -7.66 -12.13 11.97
N ARG A 395 -8.74 -12.91 11.97
CA ARG A 395 -10.02 -12.53 12.57
C ARG A 395 -9.94 -12.17 14.06
N SER A 396 -9.11 -12.87 14.85
CA SER A 396 -8.99 -12.61 16.29
C SER A 396 -8.31 -11.27 16.60
N PHE A 397 -7.34 -10.86 15.77
CA PHE A 397 -6.78 -9.50 15.82
C PHE A 397 -7.85 -8.45 15.50
N HIS A 398 -8.68 -8.68 14.47
CA HIS A 398 -9.77 -7.78 14.12
C HIS A 398 -10.80 -7.63 15.25
N GLU A 399 -11.22 -8.74 15.87
CA GLU A 399 -12.14 -8.74 17.01
C GLU A 399 -11.55 -8.07 18.26
N MET A 400 -10.25 -8.24 18.52
CA MET A 400 -9.50 -7.53 19.58
C MET A 400 -9.45 -6.01 19.32
N LEU A 401 -9.12 -5.61 18.09
CA LEU A 401 -9.01 -4.19 17.73
C LEU A 401 -10.38 -3.49 17.87
N ILE A 402 -11.47 -4.13 17.42
CA ILE A 402 -12.84 -3.68 17.65
C ILE A 402 -13.16 -3.50 19.15
N HIS A 403 -12.69 -4.42 20.01
CA HIS A 403 -12.88 -4.33 21.46
C HIS A 403 -12.21 -3.08 22.06
N GLU A 404 -10.92 -2.86 21.77
CA GLU A 404 -10.17 -1.71 22.31
C GLU A 404 -10.74 -0.36 21.84
N PHE A 405 -11.25 -0.29 20.61
CA PHE A 405 -11.93 0.91 20.12
C PHE A 405 -13.26 1.18 20.85
N ARG A 406 -14.09 0.16 21.13
CA ARG A 406 -15.34 0.32 21.88
C ARG A 406 -15.13 0.67 23.36
N GLU A 407 -14.00 0.29 23.94
CA GLU A 407 -13.59 0.68 25.30
C GLU A 407 -13.24 2.18 25.41
N VAL A 408 -13.01 2.87 24.29
CA VAL A 408 -12.57 4.27 24.26
C VAL A 408 -13.57 5.20 23.57
N PHE A 409 -14.20 4.79 22.47
CA PHE A 409 -15.11 5.62 21.67
C PHE A 409 -16.58 5.30 21.91
N HIS A 410 -17.50 6.17 21.47
CA HIS A 410 -18.92 6.02 21.78
C HIS A 410 -19.65 5.08 20.81
N GLU A 411 -19.39 5.22 19.51
CA GLU A 411 -19.86 4.30 18.48
C GLU A 411 -18.70 3.94 17.57
N LEU A 412 -18.78 2.74 16.98
CA LEU A 412 -17.81 2.23 16.02
C LEU A 412 -18.56 1.81 14.76
N TYR A 413 -17.96 2.11 13.61
CA TYR A 413 -18.45 1.78 12.29
C TYR A 413 -17.31 1.18 11.46
N GLU A 414 -17.67 0.47 10.40
CA GLU A 414 -16.78 -0.26 9.51
C GLU A 414 -17.21 -0.03 8.06
N ILE A 415 -16.23 0.15 7.18
CA ILE A 415 -16.36 -0.07 5.73
C ILE A 415 -15.46 -1.26 5.38
N ASP A 416 -16.05 -2.30 4.79
CA ASP A 416 -15.32 -3.33 4.06
C ASP A 416 -14.92 -2.76 2.69
N VAL A 417 -13.63 -2.68 2.40
CA VAL A 417 -13.13 -2.07 1.16
C VAL A 417 -13.43 -2.96 -0.06
N GLY A 418 -13.75 -4.26 0.15
CA GLY A 418 -14.10 -5.20 -0.90
C GLY A 418 -12.91 -5.78 -1.65
N ASN A 419 -11.67 -5.45 -1.27
CA ASN A 419 -10.44 -6.05 -1.82
C ASN A 419 -10.00 -7.33 -1.09
N GLY A 420 -10.69 -7.71 -0.01
CA GLY A 420 -10.41 -8.92 0.78
C GLY A 420 -9.33 -8.76 1.86
N GLU A 421 -8.73 -7.57 1.98
CA GLU A 421 -7.62 -7.31 2.93
C GLU A 421 -7.87 -6.09 3.83
N ASN A 422 -8.37 -4.99 3.27
CA ASN A 422 -8.53 -3.73 3.99
C ASN A 422 -9.95 -3.54 4.56
N TYR A 423 -9.99 -3.05 5.79
CA TYR A 423 -11.17 -2.49 6.43
C TYR A 423 -10.87 -1.05 6.84
N VAL A 424 -11.86 -0.16 6.78
CA VAL A 424 -11.77 1.16 7.38
C VAL A 424 -12.67 1.22 8.60
N LEU A 425 -12.06 1.38 9.77
CA LEU A 425 -12.79 1.58 11.02
C LEU A 425 -12.95 3.06 11.32
N ILE A 426 -14.15 3.42 11.80
CA ILE A 426 -14.56 4.80 12.04
C ILE A 426 -15.17 4.90 13.43
N ALA A 427 -14.52 5.60 14.34
CA ALA A 427 -14.92 5.70 15.74
C ALA A 427 -15.36 7.13 16.11
N THR A 428 -16.50 7.27 16.80
CA THR A 428 -17.12 8.56 17.10
C THR A 428 -16.91 8.98 18.55
N VAL A 429 -16.73 10.29 18.81
CA VAL A 429 -16.59 10.82 20.18
C VAL A 429 -17.94 10.92 20.91
N SER A 430 -19.02 11.12 20.16
CA SER A 430 -20.43 11.27 20.58
C SER A 430 -21.33 10.52 19.60
N PRO A 431 -22.59 10.19 19.95
CA PRO A 431 -23.46 9.49 19.01
C PRO A 431 -23.79 10.34 17.79
N ILE A 432 -23.93 9.71 16.63
CA ILE A 432 -24.30 10.39 15.39
C ILE A 432 -25.75 10.86 15.45
N GLU A 433 -25.94 12.18 15.34
CA GLU A 433 -27.27 12.76 15.17
C GLU A 433 -27.79 12.45 13.76
N SER A 434 -28.99 11.86 13.67
CA SER A 434 -29.64 11.58 12.38
C SER A 434 -29.76 12.86 11.55
N PRO A 435 -29.49 12.83 10.22
CA PRO A 435 -29.51 14.03 9.40
C PRO A 435 -30.87 14.73 9.49
N LEU A 436 -30.85 16.04 9.78
CA LEU A 436 -32.04 16.88 9.85
C LEU A 436 -32.79 16.80 8.52
N SER A 437 -33.96 16.16 8.55
CA SER A 437 -34.77 15.89 7.36
C SER A 437 -35.36 17.18 6.79
N GLY A 438 -34.64 17.82 5.86
CA GLY A 438 -35.20 18.95 5.10
C GLY A 438 -34.24 19.89 4.36
N SER A 439 -32.94 19.93 4.70
CA SER A 439 -31.97 20.77 3.97
C SER A 439 -31.00 19.94 3.12
N GLU A 440 -30.77 20.35 1.88
CA GLU A 440 -29.68 19.83 1.07
C GLU A 440 -28.33 20.19 1.71
N ASN A 441 -27.61 19.17 2.20
CA ASN A 441 -26.28 19.35 2.76
C ASN A 441 -25.25 19.48 1.61
N ALA A 442 -24.73 20.68 1.41
CA ALA A 442 -23.82 21.01 0.33
C ALA A 442 -22.47 20.30 0.45
N PHE A 443 -22.01 20.01 1.67
CA PHE A 443 -20.79 19.24 1.91
C PHE A 443 -20.95 17.77 1.48
N LEU A 444 -22.07 17.14 1.82
CA LEU A 444 -22.42 15.77 1.42
C LEU A 444 -22.61 15.68 -0.10
N LEU A 445 -23.22 16.68 -0.72
CA LEU A 445 -23.31 16.77 -2.18
C LEU A 445 -21.92 16.92 -2.84
N LYS A 446 -20.98 17.65 -2.22
CA LYS A 446 -19.58 17.74 -2.68
C LYS A 446 -18.90 16.38 -2.54
N LEU A 447 -19.01 15.73 -1.38
CA LEU A 447 -18.43 14.42 -1.09
C LEU A 447 -18.95 13.34 -2.08
N LYS A 448 -20.26 13.32 -2.36
CA LYS A 448 -20.90 12.40 -3.33
C LYS A 448 -20.55 12.67 -4.80
N ARG A 449 -19.93 13.81 -5.12
CA ARG A 449 -19.38 14.11 -6.46
C ARG A 449 -17.93 13.64 -6.61
N SER A 450 -17.16 13.66 -5.52
CA SER A 450 -15.74 13.29 -5.50
C SER A 450 -15.49 11.82 -5.12
N ILE A 451 -16.47 11.15 -4.49
CA ILE A 451 -16.36 9.76 -4.03
C ILE A 451 -17.64 8.99 -4.40
N SER A 452 -17.49 7.71 -4.78
CA SER A 452 -18.62 6.81 -5.01
C SER A 452 -19.54 6.73 -3.80
N GLY A 453 -20.84 6.97 -4.02
CA GLY A 453 -21.86 6.86 -2.98
C GLY A 453 -21.94 5.45 -2.35
N ALA A 454 -21.55 4.41 -3.09
CA ALA A 454 -21.54 3.04 -2.60
C ALA A 454 -20.68 2.85 -1.34
N TYR A 455 -19.58 3.60 -1.19
CA TYR A 455 -18.76 3.54 0.04
C TYR A 455 -19.47 4.16 1.24
N MET A 456 -20.29 5.19 1.04
CA MET A 456 -21.10 5.80 2.12
C MET A 456 -22.26 4.88 2.51
N ASP A 457 -22.92 4.29 1.51
CA ASP A 457 -24.04 3.37 1.70
C ASP A 457 -23.58 2.02 2.31
N SER A 458 -22.28 1.69 2.22
CA SER A 458 -21.67 0.49 2.82
C SER A 458 -21.23 0.64 4.28
N ILE A 459 -21.29 1.83 4.87
CA ILE A 459 -20.89 2.05 6.27
C ILE A 459 -21.83 1.30 7.22
N ARG A 460 -21.29 0.32 7.96
CA ARG A 460 -22.03 -0.46 8.96
C ARG A 460 -21.63 -0.03 10.36
N LYS A 461 -22.60 0.21 11.25
CA LYS A 461 -22.34 0.31 12.69
C LYS A 461 -22.04 -1.09 13.23
N ILE A 462 -20.98 -1.25 14.02
CA ILE A 462 -20.51 -2.55 14.52
C ILE A 462 -20.53 -2.69 16.04
#